data_AF-A0A944BY08-F1
#
_entry.id   AF-A0A944BY08-F1
#
_cell.length_a   1.000
_cell.length_b   1.000
_cell.length_c   1.000
_cell.angle_alpha   90.00
_cell.angle_beta   90.00
_cell.angle_gamma   90.00
#
_symmetry.space_group_name_H-M   'P 1'
#
loop_
_entity.id
_entity.type
_entity.pdbx_description
1 polymer ?
#
loop_
_entity_poly.entity_id
_entity_poly.type
_entity_poly.pdbx_seq_one_letter_code
_entity_poly.pdbx_strand_id
1 'polypeptide(L)'
;MNPQKSQASAQADQVTGANCQGQNEASCKRQWLADLVAVAIFLLLSTFYFLTPMSQGLVLGGHDSVAAQGLGQEQRQFRESHDGEVTRWSNAIFSGMPTFQMAPSYSSSNTVTTLSEIYSLGTLKWFPAIGFLFLYLLGFYVLLRTLRIRAWLAIAGSVMWAFSSYFLIIIAAGHLWKVLTLAFIPPTIAGLILCYRGKLLKGMAVTALFTAFQLVSNHLQMTYYFLFVMALLVICFFVSALRERRLKQWLKSTAAVIIAGLLGLSCNLSNLYHTYTYSKETMRGKAELSPLPGSSQAGKATDGLDRDYITAWSYGVDETLTLLIPDYKGGGSASILDHDGVEELEGFDTFYSCAGQAQAAFQEQQFDAYPPGIMQYWGDQPFTVGPVYVGAIVCFLFLLGLFYVKGPVKWALFFATLIGLIFSWGKNTPEVTNFLIDHLPLYS
;
A
#
# COMPACT_ATOMS: atom_id res chain seq x y z
N MET A 1 44.32 -26.00 -3.48
CA MET A 1 43.61 -24.70 -3.49
C MET A 1 43.13 -24.46 -4.91
N ASN A 2 41.83 -24.55 -5.19
CA ASN A 2 41.32 -24.60 -6.57
C ASN A 2 41.05 -23.17 -7.11
N PRO A 3 41.88 -22.65 -8.05
CA PRO A 3 41.82 -21.24 -8.49
C PRO A 3 40.51 -20.86 -9.20
N GLN A 4 39.75 -21.83 -9.72
CA GLN A 4 38.46 -21.58 -10.38
C GLN A 4 37.34 -21.12 -9.43
N LYS A 5 37.36 -21.51 -8.14
CA LYS A 5 36.37 -21.02 -7.15
C LYS A 5 36.60 -19.57 -6.74
N SER A 6 37.86 -19.12 -6.78
CA SER A 6 38.22 -17.72 -6.48
C SER A 6 37.84 -16.78 -7.63
N GLN A 7 37.94 -17.23 -8.88
CA GLN A 7 37.51 -16.45 -10.04
C GLN A 7 35.98 -16.38 -10.18
N ALA A 8 35.24 -17.44 -9.80
CA ALA A 8 33.77 -17.42 -9.80
C ALA A 8 33.18 -16.47 -8.73
N SER A 9 33.81 -16.34 -7.56
CA SER A 9 33.41 -15.32 -6.56
C SER A 9 33.79 -13.91 -7.00
N ALA A 10 34.92 -13.74 -7.71
CA ALA A 10 35.37 -12.44 -8.19
C ALA A 10 34.59 -11.93 -9.43
N GLN A 11 34.15 -12.83 -10.32
CA GLN A 11 33.34 -12.46 -11.50
C GLN A 11 31.87 -12.16 -11.16
N ALA A 12 31.33 -12.70 -10.07
CA ALA A 12 30.03 -12.28 -9.54
C ALA A 12 30.05 -10.84 -8.99
N ASP A 13 31.20 -10.38 -8.50
CA ASP A 13 31.41 -9.01 -8.06
C ASP A 13 31.70 -8.03 -9.21
N GLN A 14 32.24 -8.49 -10.35
CA GLN A 14 32.58 -7.62 -11.50
C GLN A 14 31.36 -7.12 -12.31
N VAL A 15 30.19 -7.73 -12.18
CA VAL A 15 28.96 -7.28 -12.88
C VAL A 15 28.07 -6.40 -11.98
N THR A 16 28.40 -6.23 -10.69
CA THR A 16 27.56 -5.52 -9.72
C THR A 16 28.23 -4.27 -9.17
N GLY A 17 28.56 -3.33 -10.06
CA GLY A 17 29.07 -2.02 -9.67
C GLY A 17 28.05 -1.22 -8.86
N ALA A 18 28.30 -1.07 -7.54
CA ALA A 18 28.13 0.17 -6.77
C ALA A 18 28.31 -0.10 -5.26
N ASN A 19 29.51 0.22 -4.77
CA ASN A 19 29.75 0.58 -3.38
C ASN A 19 30.85 1.67 -3.43
N CYS A 20 30.63 2.85 -2.84
CA CYS A 20 31.69 3.87 -2.70
C CYS A 20 32.84 3.43 -1.76
N GLN A 21 32.82 2.20 -1.23
CA GLN A 21 33.97 1.62 -0.55
C GLN A 21 34.93 1.06 -1.60
N GLY A 22 35.89 1.88 -2.03
CA GLY A 22 36.97 1.50 -2.95
C GLY A 22 36.89 2.09 -4.37
N GLN A 23 36.02 3.06 -4.63
CA GLN A 23 35.99 3.78 -5.92
C GLN A 23 36.58 5.19 -5.78
N ASN A 24 37.26 5.69 -6.83
CA ASN A 24 37.76 7.06 -6.89
C ASN A 24 36.63 8.08 -6.63
N GLU A 25 36.96 9.19 -5.96
CA GLU A 25 36.04 10.24 -5.52
C GLU A 25 35.07 10.73 -6.62
N ALA A 26 35.55 10.80 -7.86
CA ALA A 26 34.77 11.17 -9.04
C ALA A 26 33.59 10.20 -9.33
N SER A 27 33.77 8.90 -9.12
CA SER A 27 32.70 7.90 -9.31
C SER A 27 31.62 8.04 -8.25
N CYS A 28 32.01 8.33 -7.00
CA CYS A 28 31.04 8.56 -5.94
C CYS A 28 30.25 9.86 -6.19
N LYS A 29 30.92 10.97 -6.55
CA LYS A 29 30.27 12.23 -6.93
C LYS A 29 29.24 12.03 -8.06
N ARG A 30 29.58 11.23 -9.08
CA ARG A 30 28.67 10.93 -10.20
C ARG A 30 27.42 10.15 -9.75
N GLN A 31 27.54 9.24 -8.79
CA GLN A 31 26.40 8.49 -8.25
C GLN A 31 25.48 9.38 -7.43
N TRP A 32 26.04 10.20 -6.54
CA TRP A 32 25.27 11.17 -5.76
C TRP A 32 24.53 12.16 -6.66
N LEU A 33 25.20 12.67 -7.69
CA LEU A 33 24.56 13.54 -8.67
C LEU A 33 23.41 12.83 -9.40
N ALA A 34 23.58 11.57 -9.80
CA ALA A 34 22.52 10.81 -10.43
C ALA A 34 21.32 10.58 -9.50
N ASP A 35 21.57 10.32 -8.21
CA ASP A 35 20.52 10.17 -7.20
C ASP A 35 19.79 11.50 -6.92
N LEU A 36 20.50 12.64 -6.90
CA LEU A 36 19.88 13.97 -6.79
C LEU A 36 19.03 14.32 -8.03
N VAL A 37 19.54 14.00 -9.22
CA VAL A 37 18.79 14.17 -10.48
C VAL A 37 17.53 13.30 -10.46
N ALA A 38 17.60 12.08 -9.95
CA ALA A 38 16.41 11.22 -9.80
C ALA A 38 15.34 11.89 -8.91
N VAL A 39 15.73 12.44 -7.76
CA VAL A 39 14.81 13.15 -6.84
C VAL A 39 14.16 14.35 -7.54
N ALA A 40 14.94 15.14 -8.29
CA ALA A 40 14.42 16.27 -9.05
C ALA A 40 13.44 15.82 -10.14
N ILE A 41 13.74 14.74 -10.87
CA ILE A 41 12.85 14.15 -11.87
C ILE A 41 11.54 13.71 -11.23
N PHE A 42 11.57 13.06 -10.07
CA PHE A 42 10.36 12.62 -9.39
C PHE A 42 9.49 13.78 -8.95
N LEU A 43 10.10 14.85 -8.42
CA LEU A 43 9.35 16.06 -8.05
C LEU A 43 8.70 16.72 -9.28
N LEU A 44 9.45 16.85 -10.38
CA LEU A 44 8.93 17.40 -11.63
C LEU A 44 7.81 16.55 -12.22
N LEU A 45 7.99 15.23 -12.24
CA LEU A 45 7.00 14.29 -12.78
C LEU A 45 5.70 14.34 -11.97
N SER A 46 5.78 14.30 -10.64
CA SER A 46 4.61 14.41 -9.77
C SER A 46 3.90 15.75 -9.93
N THR A 47 4.67 16.85 -10.02
CA THR A 47 4.12 18.20 -10.22
C THR A 47 3.45 18.33 -11.57
N PHE A 48 4.07 17.81 -12.63
CA PHE A 48 3.52 17.85 -13.98
C PHE A 48 2.22 17.04 -14.09
N TYR A 49 2.19 15.85 -13.49
CA TYR A 49 0.99 15.00 -13.48
C TYR A 49 -0.22 15.68 -12.82
N PHE A 50 0.01 16.41 -11.73
CA PHE A 50 -1.04 17.15 -11.01
C PHE A 50 -1.09 18.65 -11.37
N LEU A 51 -0.46 19.08 -12.47
CA LEU A 51 -0.36 20.50 -12.82
C LEU A 51 -1.74 21.11 -13.08
N THR A 52 -2.59 20.42 -13.86
CA THR A 52 -3.94 20.91 -14.18
C THR A 52 -4.81 21.04 -12.92
N PRO A 53 -4.99 19.98 -12.09
CA PRO A 53 -5.72 20.10 -10.83
C PRO A 53 -5.16 21.18 -9.90
N MET A 54 -3.84 21.28 -9.78
CA MET A 54 -3.19 22.30 -8.96
C MET A 54 -3.48 23.72 -9.48
N SER A 55 -3.40 23.94 -10.80
CA SER A 55 -3.65 25.25 -11.42
C SER A 55 -5.10 25.70 -11.30
N GLN A 56 -6.03 24.75 -11.24
CA GLN A 56 -7.46 24.99 -11.07
C GLN A 56 -7.88 25.09 -9.59
N GLY A 57 -6.94 24.94 -8.64
CA GLY A 57 -7.23 24.97 -7.21
C GLY A 57 -8.05 23.77 -6.72
N LEU A 58 -8.03 22.65 -7.46
CA LEU A 58 -8.75 21.45 -7.09
C LEU A 58 -8.10 20.78 -5.87
N VAL A 59 -8.95 20.19 -5.04
CA VAL A 59 -8.57 19.41 -3.86
C VAL A 59 -8.99 17.96 -4.02
N LEU A 60 -8.36 17.04 -3.28
CA LEU A 60 -8.73 15.63 -3.28
C LEU A 60 -10.15 15.46 -2.71
N GLY A 61 -11.10 15.11 -3.59
CA GLY A 61 -12.52 14.96 -3.27
C GLY A 61 -13.00 13.51 -3.09
N GLY A 62 -12.10 12.56 -2.86
CA GLY A 62 -12.47 11.17 -2.62
C GLY A 62 -13.44 11.02 -1.43
N HIS A 63 -14.33 10.03 -1.48
CA HIS A 63 -15.36 9.79 -0.45
C HIS A 63 -14.79 9.83 0.97
N ASP A 64 -13.64 9.19 1.20
CA ASP A 64 -12.95 9.20 2.49
C ASP A 64 -12.38 10.56 2.87
N SER A 65 -11.90 11.33 1.89
CA SER A 65 -11.35 12.66 2.16
C SER A 65 -12.45 13.63 2.58
N VAL A 66 -13.60 13.59 1.92
CA VAL A 66 -14.77 14.41 2.28
C VAL A 66 -15.34 13.97 3.63
N ALA A 67 -15.48 12.65 3.84
CA ALA A 67 -15.90 12.12 5.13
C ALA A 67 -14.95 12.58 6.25
N ALA A 68 -13.64 12.41 6.09
CA ALA A 68 -12.64 12.81 7.08
C ALA A 68 -12.71 14.32 7.43
N GLN A 69 -12.98 15.20 6.46
CA GLN A 69 -13.19 16.63 6.74
C GLN A 69 -14.42 16.86 7.62
N GLY A 70 -15.54 16.21 7.30
CA GLY A 70 -16.75 16.28 8.12
C GLY A 70 -16.53 15.76 9.54
N LEU A 71 -15.89 14.59 9.66
CA LEU A 71 -15.59 13.96 10.96
C LEU A 71 -14.64 14.80 11.82
N GLY A 72 -13.73 15.57 11.20
CA GLY A 72 -12.74 16.41 11.89
C GLY A 72 -13.23 17.81 12.26
N GLN A 73 -14.41 18.23 11.81
CA GLN A 73 -14.84 19.63 11.91
C GLN A 73 -15.02 20.10 13.37
N GLU A 74 -15.65 19.31 14.23
CA GLU A 74 -15.83 19.63 15.66
C GLU A 74 -14.46 19.77 16.36
N GLN A 75 -13.52 18.87 16.05
CA GLN A 75 -12.17 18.89 16.63
C GLN A 75 -11.41 20.16 16.23
N ARG A 76 -11.57 20.58 14.96
CA ARG A 76 -10.96 21.80 14.45
C ARG A 76 -11.54 23.04 15.14
N GLN A 77 -12.86 23.15 15.25
CA GLN A 77 -13.54 24.26 15.92
C GLN A 77 -13.18 24.33 17.41
N PHE A 78 -13.10 23.17 18.09
CA PHE A 78 -12.65 23.10 19.48
C PHE A 78 -11.23 23.64 19.62
N ARG A 79 -10.31 23.18 18.76
CA ARG A 79 -8.91 23.60 18.77
C ARG A 79 -8.75 25.10 18.50
N GLU A 80 -9.53 25.65 17.59
CA GLU A 80 -9.52 27.09 17.25
C GLU A 80 -10.08 27.96 18.39
N SER A 81 -11.05 27.45 19.15
CA SER A 81 -11.69 28.19 20.27
C SER A 81 -11.00 28.02 21.62
N HIS A 82 -10.12 27.03 21.78
CA HIS A 82 -9.45 26.69 23.05
C HIS A 82 -7.92 26.73 22.92
N ASP A 83 -7.37 27.78 22.29
CA ASP A 83 -5.93 28.06 22.22
C ASP A 83 -5.05 26.88 21.75
N GLY A 84 -5.56 26.05 20.84
CA GLY A 84 -4.83 24.92 20.30
C GLY A 84 -4.96 23.62 21.09
N GLU A 85 -5.81 23.56 22.13
CA GLU A 85 -6.11 22.33 22.86
C GLU A 85 -6.74 21.26 21.95
N VAL A 86 -6.39 20.00 22.22
CA VAL A 86 -6.87 18.85 21.45
C VAL A 86 -7.92 18.13 22.26
N THR A 87 -9.18 18.20 21.82
CA THR A 87 -10.25 17.37 22.39
C THR A 87 -9.95 15.89 22.18
N ARG A 88 -10.27 15.05 23.17
CA ARG A 88 -10.17 13.58 23.11
C ARG A 88 -11.50 12.88 22.79
N TRP A 89 -12.57 13.65 22.60
CA TRP A 89 -13.92 13.17 22.30
C TRP A 89 -14.62 14.08 21.27
N SER A 90 -15.39 13.50 20.35
CA SER A 90 -16.24 14.23 19.41
C SER A 90 -17.66 13.68 19.49
N ASN A 91 -18.64 14.57 19.67
CA ASN A 91 -20.06 14.21 19.73
C ASN A 91 -20.72 14.09 18.35
N ALA A 92 -20.04 14.54 17.29
CA ALA A 92 -20.60 14.62 15.94
C ALA A 92 -20.96 13.26 15.31
N ILE A 93 -20.45 12.14 15.82
CA ILE A 93 -20.56 10.82 15.18
C ILE A 93 -20.94 9.75 16.19
N PHE A 94 -21.92 8.90 15.84
CA PHE A 94 -22.41 7.78 16.67
C PHE A 94 -22.69 8.15 18.13
N SER A 95 -23.23 9.35 18.38
CA SER A 95 -23.49 9.90 19.72
C SER A 95 -22.24 10.10 20.59
N GLY A 96 -21.06 10.05 19.99
CA GLY A 96 -19.79 10.22 20.67
C GLY A 96 -18.72 9.22 20.23
N MET A 97 -17.55 9.70 19.84
CA MET A 97 -16.41 8.86 19.46
C MET A 97 -15.08 9.45 19.97
N PRO A 98 -14.11 8.62 20.40
CA PRO A 98 -12.80 9.11 20.80
C PRO A 98 -11.97 9.61 19.63
N THR A 99 -11.47 10.84 19.74
CA THR A 99 -10.68 11.49 18.67
C THR A 99 -9.27 10.92 18.56
N PHE A 100 -8.77 10.27 19.61
CA PHE A 100 -7.46 9.60 19.56
C PHE A 100 -7.42 8.44 18.55
N GLN A 101 -8.57 7.94 18.10
CA GLN A 101 -8.66 7.00 16.98
C GLN A 101 -8.98 7.71 15.65
N MET A 102 -9.87 8.69 15.66
CA MET A 102 -10.29 9.40 14.44
C MET A 102 -9.18 10.28 13.85
N ALA A 103 -8.42 10.96 14.72
CA ALA A 103 -7.31 11.84 14.36
C ALA A 103 -6.17 11.68 15.38
N PRO A 104 -5.46 10.53 15.35
CA PRO A 104 -4.43 10.22 16.33
C PRO A 104 -3.34 11.29 16.33
N SER A 105 -3.11 11.88 17.50
CA SER A 105 -2.12 12.94 17.69
C SER A 105 -1.51 12.83 19.08
N TYR A 106 -0.21 12.58 19.12
CA TYR A 106 0.56 12.37 20.34
C TYR A 106 1.88 13.14 20.28
N SER A 107 2.24 13.81 21.37
CA SER A 107 3.53 14.50 21.48
C SER A 107 4.72 13.56 21.25
N SER A 108 4.60 12.29 21.63
CA SER A 108 5.59 11.23 21.41
C SER A 108 5.86 10.95 19.92
N SER A 109 4.90 11.22 19.03
CA SER A 109 5.02 11.00 17.59
C SER A 109 5.60 12.19 16.81
N ASN A 110 5.69 13.37 17.41
CA ASN A 110 6.08 14.62 16.74
C ASN A 110 7.42 14.53 16.02
N THR A 111 8.41 13.86 16.63
CA THR A 111 9.73 13.68 16.01
C THR A 111 9.64 12.81 14.76
N VAL A 112 8.89 11.70 14.82
CA VAL A 112 8.71 10.79 13.69
C VAL A 112 7.96 11.49 12.56
N THR A 113 6.90 12.24 12.89
CA THR A 113 6.13 13.03 11.93
C THR A 113 7.01 14.08 11.24
N THR A 114 7.80 14.84 12.01
CA THR A 114 8.75 15.83 11.45
C THR A 114 9.77 15.19 10.51
N LEU A 115 10.31 14.03 10.87
CA LEU A 115 11.24 13.30 10.01
C LEU A 115 10.57 12.82 8.71
N SER A 116 9.31 12.38 8.77
CA SER A 116 8.51 12.01 7.59
C SER A 116 8.27 13.22 6.69
N GLU A 117 7.98 14.38 7.27
CA GLU A 117 7.83 15.63 6.53
C GLU A 117 9.12 16.05 5.82
N ILE A 118 10.28 15.95 6.49
CA ILE A 118 11.59 16.20 5.90
C ILE A 118 11.83 15.24 4.73
N TYR A 119 11.53 13.94 4.91
CA TYR A 119 11.66 12.94 3.86
C TYR A 119 10.77 13.26 2.64
N SER A 120 9.58 13.81 2.88
CA SER A 120 8.67 14.27 1.83
C SER A 120 9.07 15.61 1.19
N LEU A 121 10.15 16.25 1.64
CA LEU A 121 10.58 17.59 1.18
C LEU A 121 9.48 18.66 1.32
N GLY A 122 8.59 18.51 2.30
CA GLY A 122 7.45 19.42 2.52
C GLY A 122 6.34 19.34 1.46
N THR A 123 6.47 18.46 0.44
CA THR A 123 5.48 18.33 -0.64
C THR A 123 4.10 17.94 -0.12
N LEU A 124 4.03 17.14 0.95
CA LEU A 124 2.77 16.77 1.61
C LEU A 124 2.01 17.97 2.17
N LYS A 125 2.71 19.03 2.60
CA LYS A 125 2.09 20.27 3.11
C LYS A 125 1.75 21.25 1.99
N TRP A 126 2.57 21.29 0.94
CA TRP A 126 2.36 22.18 -0.20
C TRP A 126 1.17 21.73 -1.07
N PHE A 127 1.19 20.49 -1.55
CA PHE A 127 0.09 19.90 -2.31
C PHE A 127 0.08 18.37 -2.10
N PRO A 128 -0.79 17.84 -1.21
CA PRO A 128 -0.74 16.45 -0.77
C PRO A 128 -0.66 15.42 -1.90
N ALA A 129 -1.41 15.60 -3.00
CA ALA A 129 -1.41 14.66 -4.12
C ALA A 129 -0.04 14.54 -4.81
N ILE A 130 0.68 15.66 -4.97
CA ILE A 130 2.05 15.69 -5.49
C ILE A 130 2.97 14.95 -4.52
N GLY A 131 2.81 15.19 -3.22
CA GLY A 131 3.60 14.53 -2.18
C GLY A 131 3.41 13.01 -2.17
N PHE A 132 2.19 12.50 -2.35
CA PHE A 132 1.93 11.07 -2.40
C PHE A 132 2.62 10.39 -3.59
N LEU A 133 2.44 10.92 -4.80
CA LEU A 133 3.09 10.36 -5.99
C LEU A 133 4.62 10.48 -5.93
N PHE A 134 5.13 11.61 -5.41
CA PHE A 134 6.56 11.78 -5.17
C PHE A 134 7.12 10.72 -4.22
N LEU A 135 6.44 10.47 -3.10
CA LEU A 135 6.85 9.47 -2.12
C LEU A 135 6.79 8.06 -2.67
N TYR A 136 5.83 7.73 -3.54
CA TYR A 136 5.82 6.45 -4.25
C TYR A 136 7.07 6.26 -5.11
N LEU A 137 7.37 7.23 -5.97
CA LEU A 137 8.53 7.20 -6.85
C LEU A 137 9.83 7.08 -6.05
N LEU A 138 9.99 7.93 -5.03
CA LEU A 138 11.17 7.97 -4.16
C LEU A 138 11.32 6.68 -3.33
N GLY A 139 10.23 6.19 -2.76
CA GLY A 139 10.23 5.01 -1.91
C GLY A 139 10.71 3.78 -2.67
N PHE A 140 10.13 3.53 -3.85
CA PHE A 140 10.56 2.43 -4.71
C PHE A 140 11.98 2.63 -5.26
N TYR A 141 12.38 3.87 -5.53
CA TYR A 141 13.74 4.18 -5.98
C TYR A 141 14.78 3.74 -4.96
N VAL A 142 14.57 4.05 -3.67
CA VAL A 142 15.45 3.63 -2.57
C VAL A 142 15.62 2.10 -2.54
N LEU A 143 14.54 1.35 -2.76
CA LEU A 143 14.58 -0.11 -2.88
C LEU A 143 15.45 -0.56 -4.07
N LEU A 144 15.19 -0.04 -5.27
CA LEU A 144 15.93 -0.43 -6.49
C LEU A 144 17.42 -0.07 -6.39
N ARG A 145 17.76 1.08 -5.82
CA ARG A 145 19.15 1.49 -5.56
C ARG A 145 19.83 0.56 -4.56
N THR A 146 19.09 0.12 -3.53
CA THR A 146 19.57 -0.90 -2.59
C THR A 146 19.82 -2.23 -3.28
N LEU A 147 19.06 -2.60 -4.31
CA LEU A 147 19.30 -3.79 -5.13
C LEU A 147 20.53 -3.67 -6.04
N ARG A 148 21.22 -2.51 -6.08
CA ARG A 148 22.33 -2.14 -7.00
C ARG A 148 21.88 -1.97 -8.46
N ILE A 149 20.65 -1.56 -8.69
CA ILE A 149 20.18 -1.18 -10.03
C ILE A 149 20.73 0.21 -10.38
N ARG A 150 21.18 0.40 -11.63
CA ARG A 150 21.71 1.68 -12.13
C ARG A 150 20.65 2.77 -11.99
N ALA A 151 21.05 4.00 -11.65
CA ALA A 151 20.13 5.11 -11.32
C ALA A 151 19.02 5.32 -12.38
N TRP A 152 19.36 5.37 -13.67
CA TRP A 152 18.36 5.57 -14.73
C TRP A 152 17.36 4.40 -14.85
N LEU A 153 17.80 3.16 -14.65
CA LEU A 153 16.91 1.98 -14.61
C LEU A 153 16.05 1.99 -13.35
N ALA A 154 16.60 2.48 -12.24
CA ALA A 154 15.85 2.64 -11.00
C ALA A 154 14.79 3.73 -11.14
N ILE A 155 15.07 4.84 -11.84
CA ILE A 155 14.06 5.84 -12.21
C ILE A 155 12.96 5.19 -13.04
N ALA A 156 13.31 4.48 -14.11
CA ALA A 156 12.33 3.80 -14.96
C ALA A 156 11.47 2.81 -14.17
N GLY A 157 12.08 1.97 -13.33
CA GLY A 157 11.36 1.02 -12.48
C GLY A 157 10.45 1.69 -11.45
N SER A 158 10.88 2.81 -10.85
CA SER A 158 10.02 3.63 -9.97
C SER A 158 8.82 4.19 -10.69
N VAL A 159 8.99 4.70 -11.91
CA VAL A 159 7.87 5.20 -12.73
C VAL A 159 6.91 4.06 -13.04
N MET A 160 7.40 2.92 -13.52
CA MET A 160 6.55 1.75 -13.80
C MET A 160 5.76 1.29 -12.57
N TRP A 161 6.36 1.35 -11.38
CA TRP A 161 5.68 0.97 -10.14
C TRP A 161 4.64 2.01 -9.70
N ALA A 162 5.03 3.28 -9.59
CA ALA A 162 4.17 4.35 -9.08
C ALA A 162 2.98 4.66 -10.00
N PHE A 163 3.12 4.41 -11.31
CA PHE A 163 2.07 4.58 -12.31
C PHE A 163 1.29 3.29 -12.59
N SER A 164 1.50 2.21 -11.84
CA SER A 164 0.49 1.15 -11.80
C SER A 164 -0.80 1.72 -11.21
N SER A 165 -1.94 1.36 -11.80
CA SER A 165 -3.18 2.12 -11.63
C SER A 165 -3.63 2.17 -10.17
N TYR A 166 -3.42 1.09 -9.42
CA TYR A 166 -3.84 0.98 -8.01
C TYR A 166 -3.31 2.11 -7.13
N PHE A 167 -2.06 2.56 -7.32
CA PHE A 167 -1.49 3.64 -6.51
C PHE A 167 -2.14 5.00 -6.78
N LEU A 168 -2.63 5.23 -7.99
CA LEU A 168 -3.37 6.46 -8.34
C LEU A 168 -4.84 6.35 -7.92
N ILE A 169 -5.45 5.18 -8.13
CA ILE A 169 -6.82 4.85 -7.71
C ILE A 169 -7.00 5.08 -6.21
N ILE A 170 -6.03 4.64 -5.39
CA ILE A 170 -6.14 4.75 -3.94
C ILE A 170 -5.92 6.19 -3.42
N ILE A 171 -5.19 7.02 -4.17
CA ILE A 171 -5.12 8.48 -3.93
C ILE A 171 -6.48 9.10 -4.25
N ALA A 172 -7.07 8.76 -5.41
CA ALA A 172 -8.37 9.29 -5.84
C ALA A 172 -9.51 8.89 -4.88
N ALA A 173 -9.47 7.66 -4.35
CA ALA A 173 -10.41 7.17 -3.35
C ALA A 173 -10.34 7.94 -2.03
N GLY A 174 -9.21 8.60 -1.73
CA GLY A 174 -9.01 9.33 -0.48
C GLY A 174 -8.53 8.46 0.69
N HIS A 175 -8.09 7.22 0.45
CA HIS A 175 -7.51 6.33 1.48
C HIS A 175 -6.06 6.74 1.81
N LEU A 176 -5.87 7.98 2.26
CA LEU A 176 -4.55 8.64 2.32
C LEU A 176 -3.59 8.00 3.33
N TRP A 177 -4.12 7.41 4.42
CA TRP A 177 -3.30 6.65 5.38
C TRP A 177 -2.68 5.41 4.71
N LYS A 178 -3.46 4.71 3.87
CA LYS A 178 -3.00 3.57 3.08
C LYS A 178 -1.92 4.00 2.09
N VAL A 179 -2.12 5.15 1.46
CA VAL A 179 -1.19 5.75 0.49
C VAL A 179 0.19 5.92 1.11
N LEU A 180 0.26 6.60 2.26
CA LEU A 180 1.53 6.86 2.95
C LEU A 180 2.22 5.56 3.39
N THR A 181 1.48 4.63 4.00
CA THR A 181 2.06 3.33 4.40
C THR A 181 2.66 2.60 3.19
N LEU A 182 1.96 2.55 2.06
CA LEU A 182 2.44 1.95 0.81
C LEU A 182 3.72 2.60 0.27
N ALA A 183 3.89 3.92 0.44
CA ALA A 183 5.10 4.61 0.01
C ALA A 183 6.33 4.27 0.87
N PHE A 184 6.12 3.95 2.16
CA PHE A 184 7.20 3.65 3.10
C PHE A 184 7.59 2.16 3.15
N ILE A 185 6.75 1.27 2.62
CA ILE A 185 7.04 -0.17 2.55
C ILE A 185 8.29 -0.50 1.73
N PRO A 186 8.48 -0.02 0.48
CA PRO A 186 9.66 -0.37 -0.30
C PRO A 186 10.98 0.05 0.38
N PRO A 187 11.11 1.26 0.97
CA PRO A 187 12.27 1.62 1.78
C PRO A 187 12.50 0.73 3.01
N THR A 188 11.45 0.24 3.67
CA THR A 188 11.58 -0.73 4.78
C THR A 188 12.19 -2.04 4.29
N ILE A 189 11.72 -2.56 3.15
CA ILE A 189 12.30 -3.73 2.50
C ILE A 189 13.76 -3.46 2.09
N ALA A 190 14.07 -2.24 1.65
CA ALA A 190 15.44 -1.83 1.35
C ALA A 190 16.34 -1.95 2.59
N GLY A 191 15.89 -1.46 3.75
CA GLY A 191 16.59 -1.62 5.03
C GLY A 191 16.88 -3.09 5.37
N LEU A 192 15.87 -3.96 5.23
CA LEU A 192 16.02 -5.41 5.43
C LEU A 192 17.09 -6.00 4.51
N ILE A 193 17.06 -5.66 3.21
CA ILE A 193 18.03 -6.16 2.23
C ILE A 193 19.44 -5.66 2.55
N LEU A 194 19.60 -4.42 3.04
CA LEU A 194 20.89 -3.89 3.48
C LEU A 194 21.49 -4.69 4.64
N CYS A 195 20.66 -5.11 5.61
CA CYS A 195 21.09 -5.98 6.70
C CYS A 195 21.66 -7.30 6.14
N TYR A 196 20.92 -8.01 5.28
CA TYR A 196 21.38 -9.27 4.70
C TYR A 196 22.60 -9.12 3.77
N ARG A 197 22.83 -7.92 3.24
CA ARG A 197 24.07 -7.57 2.51
C ARG A 197 25.25 -7.23 3.43
N GLY A 198 25.10 -7.36 4.75
CA GLY A 198 26.15 -7.13 5.74
C GLY A 198 26.28 -5.69 6.23
N LYS A 199 25.47 -4.75 5.74
CA LYS A 199 25.49 -3.35 6.18
C LYS A 199 24.57 -3.14 7.37
N LEU A 200 24.86 -3.82 8.48
CA LEU A 200 23.94 -3.93 9.64
C LEU A 200 23.47 -2.56 10.17
N LEU A 201 24.38 -1.64 10.51
CA LEU A 201 23.98 -0.33 11.06
C LEU A 201 23.10 0.48 10.10
N LYS A 202 23.46 0.53 8.81
CA LYS A 202 22.68 1.25 7.80
C LYS A 202 21.32 0.58 7.57
N GLY A 203 21.29 -0.75 7.48
CA GLY A 203 20.07 -1.52 7.31
C GLY A 203 19.14 -1.38 8.51
N MET A 204 19.66 -1.42 9.75
CA MET A 204 18.88 -1.18 10.95
C MET A 204 18.30 0.23 10.98
N ALA A 205 19.11 1.26 10.71
CA ALA A 205 18.65 2.64 10.72
C ALA A 205 17.51 2.86 9.71
N VAL A 206 17.67 2.36 8.48
CA VAL A 206 16.64 2.45 7.43
C VAL A 206 15.39 1.65 7.82
N THR A 207 15.54 0.41 8.27
CA THR A 207 14.41 -0.44 8.67
C THR A 207 13.62 0.19 9.82
N ALA A 208 14.32 0.69 10.86
CA ALA A 208 13.67 1.30 12.02
C ALA A 208 12.93 2.59 11.63
N LEU A 209 13.58 3.46 10.84
CA LEU A 209 12.99 4.73 10.40
C LEU A 209 11.71 4.50 9.58
N PHE A 210 11.77 3.65 8.56
CA PHE A 210 10.61 3.43 7.69
C PHE A 210 9.56 2.50 8.31
N THR A 211 9.92 1.65 9.28
CA THR A 211 8.92 1.03 10.17
C THR A 211 8.19 2.08 10.98
N ALA A 212 8.91 3.05 11.56
CA ALA A 212 8.29 4.13 12.31
C ALA A 212 7.37 5.00 11.42
N PHE A 213 7.75 5.29 10.18
CA PHE A 213 6.91 6.04 9.23
C PHE A 213 5.65 5.29 8.80
N GLN A 214 5.74 3.97 8.57
CA GLN A 214 4.56 3.17 8.26
C GLN A 214 3.54 3.17 9.41
N LEU A 215 4.03 3.07 10.66
CA LEU A 215 3.19 3.01 11.84
C LEU A 215 2.58 4.37 12.21
N VAL A 216 3.32 5.47 12.03
CA VAL A 216 2.77 6.83 12.25
C VAL A 216 1.69 7.17 11.22
N SER A 217 1.75 6.57 10.02
CA SER A 217 0.71 6.71 8.98
C SER A 217 -0.61 6.02 9.35
N ASN A 218 -0.65 5.28 10.47
CA ASN A 218 -1.84 4.71 11.08
C ASN A 218 -2.64 3.69 10.26
N HIS A 219 -2.05 3.07 9.23
CA HIS A 219 -2.67 1.96 8.51
C HIS A 219 -2.05 0.60 8.88
N LEU A 220 -2.31 0.14 10.11
CA LEU A 220 -1.70 -1.07 10.67
C LEU A 220 -1.93 -2.35 9.84
N GLN A 221 -3.10 -2.46 9.21
CA GLN A 221 -3.44 -3.62 8.38
C GLN A 221 -2.49 -3.79 7.17
N MET A 222 -2.10 -2.71 6.49
CA MET A 222 -1.14 -2.81 5.38
C MET A 222 0.25 -3.17 5.89
N THR A 223 0.68 -2.55 6.99
CA THR A 223 1.95 -2.89 7.64
C THR A 223 2.01 -4.37 8.01
N TYR A 224 0.90 -4.91 8.54
CA TYR A 224 0.75 -6.33 8.87
C TYR A 224 0.90 -7.23 7.63
N TYR A 225 0.17 -6.95 6.53
CA TYR A 225 0.27 -7.78 5.33
C TYR A 225 1.67 -7.79 4.70
N PHE A 226 2.40 -6.67 4.79
CA PHE A 226 3.77 -6.63 4.27
C PHE A 226 4.78 -7.39 5.15
N LEU A 227 4.44 -7.75 6.38
CA LEU A 227 5.27 -8.68 7.17
C LEU A 227 5.38 -10.05 6.50
N PHE A 228 4.36 -10.53 5.77
CA PHE A 228 4.44 -11.78 5.01
C PHE A 228 5.50 -11.69 3.91
N VAL A 229 5.54 -10.57 3.17
CA VAL A 229 6.55 -10.33 2.14
C VAL A 229 7.96 -10.29 2.76
N MET A 230 8.11 -9.60 3.89
CA MET A 230 9.38 -9.53 4.62
C MET A 230 9.80 -10.90 5.16
N ALA A 231 8.86 -11.69 5.68
CA ALA A 231 9.11 -13.05 6.17
C ALA A 231 9.58 -13.97 5.04
N LEU A 232 8.94 -13.92 3.86
CA LEU A 232 9.37 -14.67 2.68
C LEU A 232 10.77 -14.27 2.22
N LEU A 233 11.11 -12.98 2.28
CA LEU A 233 12.48 -12.52 2.03
C LEU A 233 13.47 -13.12 3.04
N VAL A 234 13.16 -13.06 4.34
CA VAL A 234 13.98 -13.66 5.40
C VAL A 234 14.19 -15.16 5.18
N ILE A 235 13.13 -15.90 4.83
CA ILE A 235 13.17 -17.34 4.54
C ILE A 235 14.01 -17.62 3.29
N CYS A 236 13.85 -16.87 2.21
CA CYS A 236 14.65 -17.07 1.01
C CYS A 236 16.14 -16.74 1.26
N PHE A 237 16.44 -15.70 2.04
CA PHE A 237 17.80 -15.42 2.50
C PHE A 237 18.34 -16.52 3.42
N PHE A 238 17.51 -17.14 4.24
CA PHE A 238 17.89 -18.28 5.09
C PHE A 238 18.31 -19.48 4.22
N VAL A 239 17.50 -19.83 3.22
CA VAL A 239 17.82 -20.91 2.28
C VAL A 239 19.12 -20.62 1.51
N SER A 240 19.34 -19.37 1.08
CA SER A 240 20.61 -18.96 0.46
C SER A 240 21.78 -19.11 1.43
N ALA A 241 21.62 -18.66 2.67
CA ALA A 241 22.65 -18.71 3.70
C ALA A 241 23.00 -20.15 4.11
N LEU A 242 22.04 -21.08 4.11
CA LEU A 242 22.27 -22.51 4.28
C LEU A 242 23.17 -23.06 3.17
N ARG A 243 22.82 -22.77 1.91
CA ARG A 243 23.58 -23.24 0.73
C ARG A 243 24.99 -22.65 0.68
N GLU A 244 25.14 -21.38 1.05
CA GLU A 244 26.41 -20.65 1.02
C GLU A 244 27.23 -20.81 2.31
N ARG A 245 26.74 -21.54 3.32
CA ARG A 245 27.35 -21.68 4.65
C ARG A 245 27.61 -20.35 5.37
N ARG A 246 26.70 -19.38 5.20
CA ARG A 246 26.77 -18.02 5.80
C ARG A 246 25.75 -17.80 6.93
N LEU A 247 25.37 -18.87 7.64
CA LEU A 247 24.34 -18.82 8.70
C LEU A 247 24.60 -17.79 9.79
N LYS A 248 25.86 -17.62 10.24
CA LYS A 248 26.21 -16.61 11.25
C LYS A 248 25.85 -15.20 10.80
N GLN A 249 26.06 -14.89 9.53
CA GLN A 249 25.71 -13.58 8.98
C GLN A 249 24.21 -13.42 8.83
N TRP A 250 23.51 -14.46 8.39
CA TRP A 250 22.04 -14.46 8.36
C TRP A 250 21.48 -14.19 9.75
N LEU A 251 21.92 -14.91 10.79
CA LEU A 251 21.43 -14.73 12.16
C LEU A 251 21.65 -13.30 12.68
N LYS A 252 22.85 -12.73 12.48
CA LYS A 252 23.14 -11.34 12.84
C LYS A 252 22.23 -10.35 12.09
N SER A 253 21.97 -10.61 10.82
CA SER A 253 21.12 -9.76 9.97
C SER A 253 19.66 -9.84 10.39
N THR A 254 19.14 -11.04 10.66
CA THR A 254 17.78 -11.26 11.16
C THR A 254 17.59 -10.60 12.52
N ALA A 255 18.52 -10.78 13.45
CA ALA A 255 18.48 -10.13 14.76
C ALA A 255 18.49 -8.60 14.62
N ALA A 256 19.33 -8.06 13.73
CA ALA A 256 19.37 -6.64 13.44
C ALA A 256 18.02 -6.10 12.89
N VAL A 257 17.38 -6.84 11.97
CA VAL A 257 16.06 -6.47 11.43
C VAL A 257 14.99 -6.52 12.51
N ILE A 258 14.98 -7.53 13.38
CA ILE A 258 14.03 -7.64 14.50
C ILE A 258 14.20 -6.46 15.47
N ILE A 259 15.45 -6.17 15.87
CA ILE A 259 15.75 -5.03 16.75
C ILE A 259 15.28 -3.72 16.10
N ALA A 260 15.55 -3.52 14.82
CA ALA A 260 15.12 -2.32 14.10
C ALA A 260 13.59 -2.21 14.00
N GLY A 261 12.89 -3.32 13.74
CA GLY A 261 11.43 -3.37 13.73
C GLY A 261 10.84 -3.02 15.09
N LEU A 262 11.39 -3.58 16.17
CA LEU A 262 10.98 -3.27 17.54
C LEU A 262 11.22 -1.80 17.88
N LEU A 263 12.35 -1.21 17.47
CA LEU A 263 12.60 0.22 17.66
C LEU A 263 11.56 1.09 16.94
N GLY A 264 11.24 0.78 15.69
CA GLY A 264 10.20 1.50 14.94
C GLY A 264 8.81 1.37 15.58
N LEU A 265 8.50 0.20 16.13
CA LEU A 265 7.28 -0.07 16.91
C LEU A 265 7.24 0.77 18.20
N SER A 266 8.34 0.79 18.96
CA SER A 266 8.44 1.54 20.22
C SER A 266 8.22 3.04 20.04
N CYS A 267 8.67 3.62 18.92
CA CYS A 267 8.42 5.04 18.61
C CYS A 267 6.93 5.37 18.43
N ASN A 268 6.08 4.38 18.17
CA ASN A 268 4.65 4.56 17.91
C ASN A 268 3.76 3.87 18.97
N LEU A 269 4.31 3.52 20.12
CA LEU A 269 3.61 2.72 21.13
C LEU A 269 2.32 3.39 21.63
N SER A 270 2.31 4.72 21.77
CA SER A 270 1.10 5.47 22.16
C SER A 270 -0.05 5.20 21.18
N ASN A 271 0.20 5.34 19.88
CA ASN A 271 -0.81 5.12 18.85
C ASN A 271 -1.29 3.66 18.83
N LEU A 272 -0.35 2.72 18.86
CA LEU A 272 -0.65 1.29 18.85
C LEU A 272 -1.47 0.85 20.06
N TYR A 273 -1.13 1.35 21.25
CA TYR A 273 -1.83 1.02 22.48
C TYR A 273 -3.28 1.50 22.46
N HIS A 274 -3.53 2.74 22.02
CA HIS A 274 -4.88 3.27 21.92
C HIS A 274 -5.69 2.57 20.83
N THR A 275 -5.08 2.26 19.68
CA THR A 275 -5.74 1.47 18.63
C THR A 275 -6.12 0.07 19.13
N TYR A 276 -5.20 -0.62 19.81
CA TYR A 276 -5.45 -1.95 20.39
C TYR A 276 -6.52 -1.94 21.50
N THR A 277 -6.56 -0.87 22.29
CA THR A 277 -7.57 -0.72 23.34
C THR A 277 -8.94 -0.45 22.71
N TYR A 278 -8.99 0.49 21.76
CA TYR A 278 -10.22 0.85 21.08
C TYR A 278 -10.77 -0.27 20.21
N SER A 279 -9.93 -1.08 19.55
CA SER A 279 -10.39 -2.16 18.67
C SER A 279 -11.31 -3.16 19.39
N LYS A 280 -11.15 -3.33 20.70
CA LYS A 280 -11.99 -4.20 21.54
C LYS A 280 -13.41 -3.66 21.73
N GLU A 281 -13.58 -2.35 21.59
CA GLU A 281 -14.85 -1.62 21.71
C GLU A 281 -15.50 -1.37 20.33
N THR A 282 -14.99 -2.02 19.28
CA THR A 282 -15.54 -1.92 17.91
C THR A 282 -16.22 -3.22 17.49
N MET A 283 -16.77 -3.25 16.28
CA MET A 283 -17.24 -4.48 15.63
C MET A 283 -16.18 -5.60 15.50
N ARG A 284 -14.91 -5.31 15.76
CA ARG A 284 -13.81 -6.29 15.83
C ARG A 284 -13.67 -6.93 17.22
N GLY A 285 -14.31 -6.35 18.22
CA GLY A 285 -14.43 -6.91 19.55
C GLY A 285 -15.63 -7.85 19.68
N LYS A 286 -15.98 -8.14 20.93
CA LYS A 286 -17.13 -8.98 21.23
C LYS A 286 -18.42 -8.18 21.03
N ALA A 287 -19.41 -8.77 20.37
CA ALA A 287 -20.74 -8.16 20.27
C ALA A 287 -21.39 -8.00 21.67
N GLU A 288 -21.75 -6.78 22.03
CA GLU A 288 -22.45 -6.45 23.29
C GLU A 288 -23.95 -6.77 23.24
N LEU A 289 -24.55 -6.76 22.04
CA LEU A 289 -25.97 -7.01 21.83
C LEU A 289 -26.20 -8.40 21.24
N SER A 290 -27.11 -9.16 21.83
CA SER A 290 -27.63 -10.40 21.23
C SER A 290 -28.79 -10.10 20.28
N PRO A 291 -28.94 -10.86 19.18
CA PRO A 291 -30.05 -10.63 18.26
C PRO A 291 -31.39 -10.93 18.93
N LEU A 292 -32.41 -10.14 18.59
CA LEU A 292 -33.78 -10.38 19.07
C LEU A 292 -34.34 -11.67 18.45
N PRO A 293 -35.07 -12.49 19.22
CA PRO A 293 -35.66 -13.72 18.69
C PRO A 293 -36.63 -13.41 17.54
N GLY A 294 -36.42 -14.04 16.38
CA GLY A 294 -37.27 -13.92 15.19
C GLY A 294 -36.86 -12.84 14.18
N SER A 295 -35.76 -12.12 14.39
CA SER A 295 -35.25 -11.16 13.40
C SER A 295 -34.40 -11.85 12.32
N SER A 296 -34.85 -11.82 11.06
CA SER A 296 -34.11 -12.32 9.89
C SER A 296 -33.00 -11.39 9.40
N GLN A 297 -32.94 -10.16 9.94
CA GLN A 297 -31.81 -9.23 9.81
C GLN A 297 -30.84 -9.30 10.99
N ALA A 298 -30.89 -10.37 11.78
CA ALA A 298 -29.91 -10.64 12.82
C ALA A 298 -28.52 -10.78 12.20
N GLY A 299 -27.78 -9.66 12.08
CA GLY A 299 -26.33 -9.70 11.99
C GLY A 299 -25.86 -10.65 13.08
N LYS A 300 -25.18 -11.71 12.68
CA LYS A 300 -24.74 -12.76 13.60
C LYS A 300 -23.91 -12.04 14.66
N ALA A 301 -24.33 -12.09 15.94
CA ALA A 301 -23.51 -11.58 17.02
C ALA A 301 -22.26 -12.48 17.10
N THR A 302 -21.21 -12.07 16.40
CA THR A 302 -19.95 -12.78 16.29
C THR A 302 -18.93 -12.22 17.28
N ASP A 303 -17.96 -13.05 17.64
CA ASP A 303 -16.76 -12.62 18.33
C ASP A 303 -15.76 -12.18 17.25
N GLY A 304 -15.77 -10.87 16.91
CA GLY A 304 -15.04 -10.31 15.76
C GLY A 304 -15.92 -10.07 14.52
N LEU A 305 -15.26 -9.70 13.41
CA LEU A 305 -15.95 -9.38 12.16
C LEU A 305 -16.68 -10.59 11.55
N ASP A 306 -17.81 -10.32 10.92
CA ASP A 306 -18.51 -11.31 10.11
C ASP A 306 -17.65 -11.72 8.89
N ARG A 307 -17.68 -13.00 8.54
CA ARG A 307 -16.83 -13.56 7.46
C ARG A 307 -17.18 -12.99 6.09
N ASP A 308 -18.46 -12.70 5.84
CA ASP A 308 -18.91 -12.11 4.58
C ASP A 308 -18.43 -10.66 4.49
N TYR A 309 -18.38 -9.96 5.63
CA TYR A 309 -17.78 -8.63 5.72
C TYR A 309 -16.27 -8.64 5.47
N ILE A 310 -15.53 -9.58 6.07
CA ILE A 310 -14.07 -9.74 5.85
C ILE A 310 -13.77 -9.98 4.36
N THR A 311 -14.63 -10.73 3.68
CA THR A 311 -14.41 -11.18 2.29
C THR A 311 -15.19 -10.38 1.25
N ALA A 312 -15.81 -9.26 1.62
CA ALA A 312 -16.66 -8.47 0.74
C ALA A 312 -15.91 -7.97 -0.51
N TRP A 313 -14.66 -7.52 -0.38
CA TRP A 313 -13.80 -7.05 -1.49
C TRP A 313 -12.89 -8.14 -2.08
N SER A 314 -13.32 -9.40 -2.05
CA SER A 314 -12.57 -10.48 -2.68
C SER A 314 -12.58 -10.35 -4.20
N TYR A 315 -11.41 -10.55 -4.82
CA TYR A 315 -11.25 -10.60 -6.27
C TYR A 315 -11.90 -11.85 -6.85
N GLY A 316 -12.53 -11.69 -8.02
CA GLY A 316 -12.80 -12.83 -8.89
C GLY A 316 -11.49 -13.52 -9.28
N VAL A 317 -11.49 -14.86 -9.42
CA VAL A 317 -10.25 -15.58 -9.79
C VAL A 317 -9.73 -15.09 -11.14
N ASP A 318 -10.62 -14.88 -12.11
CA ASP A 318 -10.32 -14.36 -13.43
C ASP A 318 -10.05 -12.84 -13.44
N GLU A 319 -10.54 -12.11 -12.44
CA GLU A 319 -10.23 -10.69 -12.25
C GLU A 319 -8.73 -10.44 -12.06
N THR A 320 -7.96 -11.45 -11.64
CA THR A 320 -6.48 -11.44 -11.66
C THR A 320 -5.89 -11.01 -13.01
N LEU A 321 -6.58 -11.26 -14.13
CA LEU A 321 -6.15 -10.85 -15.46
C LEU A 321 -6.10 -9.32 -15.63
N THR A 322 -6.76 -8.56 -14.75
CA THR A 322 -6.68 -7.09 -14.69
C THR A 322 -5.24 -6.60 -14.48
N LEU A 323 -4.37 -7.42 -13.86
CA LEU A 323 -2.94 -7.10 -13.72
C LEU A 323 -2.23 -6.96 -15.08
N LEU A 324 -2.68 -7.72 -16.09
CA LEU A 324 -2.11 -7.86 -17.43
C LEU A 324 -2.88 -7.09 -18.51
N ILE A 325 -4.21 -7.09 -18.43
CA ILE A 325 -5.11 -6.47 -19.41
C ILE A 325 -5.89 -5.37 -18.68
N PRO A 326 -5.71 -4.08 -19.04
CA PRO A 326 -6.48 -3.02 -18.43
C PRO A 326 -7.98 -3.23 -18.68
N ASP A 327 -8.80 -2.87 -17.70
CA ASP A 327 -10.26 -2.96 -17.77
C ASP A 327 -10.83 -4.37 -18.09
N TYR A 328 -10.12 -5.45 -17.73
CA TYR A 328 -10.57 -6.83 -17.97
C TYR A 328 -11.95 -7.14 -17.35
N LYS A 329 -12.24 -6.56 -16.18
CA LYS A 329 -13.58 -6.56 -15.53
C LYS A 329 -14.26 -5.19 -15.60
N GLY A 330 -13.82 -4.37 -16.54
CA GLY A 330 -14.26 -3.00 -16.72
C GLY A 330 -13.51 -2.00 -15.87
N GLY A 331 -14.01 -0.76 -15.93
CA GLY A 331 -13.43 0.40 -15.27
C GLY A 331 -13.82 0.54 -13.80
N GLY A 332 -13.94 1.79 -13.33
CA GLY A 332 -14.55 2.09 -12.03
C GLY A 332 -16.06 1.80 -12.04
N SER A 333 -16.68 1.70 -10.86
CA SER A 333 -18.14 1.57 -10.71
C SER A 333 -18.90 2.88 -10.93
N ALA A 334 -18.25 3.94 -11.42
CA ALA A 334 -18.95 5.15 -11.83
C ALA A 334 -19.87 4.85 -13.02
N SER A 335 -20.97 5.61 -13.12
CA SER A 335 -21.86 5.43 -14.26
C SER A 335 -21.16 5.85 -15.53
N ILE A 336 -21.41 5.16 -16.64
CA ILE A 336 -21.01 5.69 -17.95
C ILE A 336 -21.62 7.08 -18.18
N LEU A 337 -22.80 7.35 -17.63
CA LEU A 337 -23.49 8.65 -17.75
C LEU A 337 -22.78 9.80 -17.04
N ASP A 338 -21.85 9.50 -16.13
CA ASP A 338 -21.08 10.52 -15.40
C ASP A 338 -19.83 10.98 -16.16
N HIS A 339 -19.56 10.42 -17.34
CA HIS A 339 -18.41 10.82 -18.16
C HIS A 339 -18.74 12.04 -19.01
N ASP A 340 -17.84 13.04 -18.98
CA ASP A 340 -17.98 14.24 -19.79
C ASP A 340 -18.10 13.90 -21.29
N GLY A 341 -19.16 14.39 -21.93
CA GLY A 341 -19.39 14.23 -23.37
C GLY A 341 -20.00 12.88 -23.78
N VAL A 342 -20.48 12.07 -22.82
CA VAL A 342 -21.16 10.82 -23.13
C VAL A 342 -22.46 11.03 -23.92
N GLU A 343 -23.12 12.17 -23.74
CA GLU A 343 -24.33 12.52 -24.51
C GLU A 343 -24.05 12.74 -26.00
N GLU A 344 -22.79 13.02 -26.36
CA GLU A 344 -22.35 13.24 -27.75
C GLU A 344 -21.99 11.93 -28.47
N LEU A 345 -21.95 10.81 -27.76
CA LEU A 345 -21.60 9.51 -28.35
C LEU A 345 -22.72 8.99 -29.26
N GLU A 346 -22.31 8.40 -30.38
CA GLU A 346 -23.24 7.75 -31.29
C GLU A 346 -23.98 6.61 -30.59
N GLY A 347 -25.31 6.66 -30.61
CA GLY A 347 -26.16 5.66 -29.96
C GLY A 347 -26.53 5.97 -28.51
N PHE A 348 -26.11 7.12 -27.94
CA PHE A 348 -26.46 7.53 -26.57
C PHE A 348 -27.97 7.52 -26.33
N ASP A 349 -28.79 8.17 -27.18
CA ASP A 349 -30.25 8.22 -26.99
C ASP A 349 -30.89 6.82 -26.97
N THR A 350 -30.39 5.93 -27.83
CA THR A 350 -30.85 4.54 -27.90
C THR A 350 -30.45 3.78 -26.64
N PHE A 351 -29.17 3.89 -26.22
CA PHE A 351 -28.68 3.31 -24.99
C PHE A 351 -29.47 3.81 -23.77
N TYR A 352 -29.64 5.12 -23.62
CA TYR A 352 -30.31 5.75 -22.49
C TYR A 352 -31.77 5.31 -22.39
N SER A 353 -32.50 5.27 -23.52
CA SER A 353 -33.88 4.79 -23.55
C SER A 353 -34.01 3.31 -23.20
N CYS A 354 -33.14 2.44 -23.73
CA CYS A 354 -33.12 1.02 -23.41
C CYS A 354 -32.71 0.76 -21.95
N ALA A 355 -31.71 1.49 -21.45
CA ALA A 355 -31.23 1.42 -20.07
C ALA A 355 -32.34 1.81 -19.08
N GLY A 356 -33.10 2.86 -19.37
CA GLY A 356 -34.26 3.26 -18.56
C GLY A 356 -35.37 2.21 -18.53
N GLN A 357 -35.69 1.61 -19.69
CA GLN A 357 -36.67 0.52 -19.77
C GLN A 357 -36.22 -0.74 -19.00
N ALA A 358 -34.94 -1.11 -19.13
CA ALA A 358 -34.37 -2.24 -18.40
C ALA A 358 -34.36 -2.00 -16.88
N GLN A 359 -34.03 -0.79 -16.43
CA GLN A 359 -34.09 -0.41 -15.03
C GLN A 359 -35.50 -0.54 -14.46
N ALA A 360 -36.51 -0.08 -15.21
CA ALA A 360 -37.91 -0.21 -14.81
C ALA A 360 -38.34 -1.67 -14.68
N ALA A 361 -37.95 -2.52 -15.65
CA ALA A 361 -38.23 -3.96 -15.61
C ALA A 361 -37.53 -4.67 -14.44
N PHE A 362 -36.28 -4.29 -14.12
CA PHE A 362 -35.55 -4.85 -12.98
C PHE A 362 -36.19 -4.46 -11.64
N GLN A 363 -36.63 -3.20 -11.50
CA GLN A 363 -37.37 -2.75 -10.32
C GLN A 363 -38.70 -3.49 -10.15
N GLU A 364 -39.45 -3.69 -11.24
CA GLU A 364 -40.72 -4.44 -11.21
C GLU A 364 -40.53 -5.90 -10.76
N GLN A 365 -39.46 -6.54 -11.21
CA GLN A 365 -39.13 -7.92 -10.85
C GLN A 365 -38.30 -8.05 -9.56
N GLN A 366 -38.05 -6.95 -8.85
CA GLN A 366 -37.18 -6.91 -7.66
C GLN A 366 -35.78 -7.53 -7.90
N PHE A 367 -35.27 -7.42 -9.12
CA PHE A 367 -33.89 -7.77 -9.44
C PHE A 367 -32.97 -6.65 -8.93
N ASP A 368 -32.19 -6.95 -7.91
CA ASP A 368 -31.16 -6.07 -7.36
C ASP A 368 -29.91 -6.08 -8.26
N ALA A 369 -30.05 -5.52 -9.46
CA ALA A 369 -28.97 -5.41 -10.44
C ALA A 369 -29.08 -4.10 -11.20
N TYR A 370 -27.94 -3.60 -11.71
CA TYR A 370 -27.92 -2.48 -12.64
C TYR A 370 -28.04 -3.01 -14.08
N PRO A 371 -28.76 -2.30 -14.97
CA PRO A 371 -28.76 -2.60 -16.39
C PRO A 371 -27.34 -2.67 -16.94
N PRO A 372 -27.04 -3.67 -17.80
CA PRO A 372 -25.73 -3.78 -18.44
C PRO A 372 -25.31 -2.48 -19.13
N GLY A 373 -24.07 -2.05 -18.89
CA GLY A 373 -23.49 -0.86 -19.51
C GLY A 373 -23.70 0.45 -18.73
N ILE A 374 -24.60 0.51 -17.73
CA ILE A 374 -24.70 1.67 -16.84
C ILE A 374 -23.50 1.69 -15.88
N MET A 375 -23.29 0.57 -15.17
CA MET A 375 -22.11 0.37 -14.35
C MET A 375 -20.99 -0.20 -15.21
N GLN A 376 -19.84 0.46 -15.21
CA GLN A 376 -18.69 0.00 -16.00
C GLN A 376 -17.95 -1.17 -15.39
N TYR A 377 -18.08 -1.40 -14.09
CA TYR A 377 -17.46 -2.52 -13.41
C TYR A 377 -18.44 -3.71 -13.32
N TRP A 378 -17.97 -4.91 -13.69
CA TRP A 378 -18.76 -6.14 -13.69
C TRP A 378 -18.06 -7.34 -13.01
N GLY A 379 -17.12 -7.07 -12.11
CA GLY A 379 -16.43 -8.10 -11.31
C GLY A 379 -17.15 -8.45 -10.00
N ASP A 380 -16.48 -9.23 -9.14
CA ASP A 380 -17.09 -9.86 -7.94
C ASP A 380 -17.11 -8.97 -6.69
N GLN A 381 -16.33 -7.88 -6.69
CA GLN A 381 -16.31 -6.85 -5.65
C GLN A 381 -17.60 -5.99 -5.66
N PRO A 382 -18.01 -5.39 -4.54
CA PRO A 382 -19.22 -4.55 -4.50
C PRO A 382 -19.09 -3.28 -5.34
N PHE A 383 -17.91 -2.66 -5.34
CA PHE A 383 -17.56 -1.54 -6.21
C PHE A 383 -16.04 -1.39 -6.29
N THR A 384 -15.57 -0.66 -7.31
CA THR A 384 -14.18 -0.23 -7.45
C THR A 384 -14.09 1.19 -7.98
N VAL A 385 -13.00 1.90 -7.66
CA VAL A 385 -12.69 3.21 -8.27
C VAL A 385 -12.01 3.03 -9.65
N GLY A 386 -11.43 1.86 -9.92
CA GLY A 386 -10.83 1.53 -11.22
C GLY A 386 -10.17 0.15 -11.25
N PRO A 387 -9.69 -0.31 -12.41
CA PRO A 387 -9.03 -1.61 -12.56
C PRO A 387 -7.65 -1.60 -11.88
N VAL A 388 -7.21 -2.72 -11.33
CA VAL A 388 -5.85 -2.86 -10.75
C VAL A 388 -4.87 -3.39 -11.81
N TYR A 389 -4.49 -2.50 -12.72
CA TYR A 389 -3.54 -2.76 -13.79
C TYR A 389 -2.10 -2.47 -13.36
N VAL A 390 -1.24 -3.49 -13.51
CA VAL A 390 0.18 -3.41 -13.15
C VAL A 390 1.07 -3.15 -14.38
N GLY A 391 0.64 -3.58 -15.56
CA GLY A 391 1.39 -3.37 -16.80
C GLY A 391 1.75 -4.68 -17.50
N ALA A 392 1.31 -4.86 -18.75
CA ALA A 392 1.62 -6.07 -19.50
C ALA A 392 3.14 -6.30 -19.67
N ILE A 393 3.90 -5.23 -19.88
CA ILE A 393 5.36 -5.28 -19.94
C ILE A 393 5.96 -5.67 -18.57
N VAL A 394 5.38 -5.20 -17.46
CA VAL A 394 5.84 -5.56 -16.11
C VAL A 394 5.61 -7.05 -15.84
N CYS A 395 4.42 -7.57 -16.18
CA CYS A 395 4.11 -9.00 -16.07
C CYS A 395 5.07 -9.85 -16.90
N PHE A 396 5.33 -9.45 -18.14
CA PHE A 396 6.30 -10.12 -19.01
C PHE A 396 7.72 -10.12 -18.41
N LEU A 397 8.20 -8.95 -17.95
CA LEU A 397 9.52 -8.81 -17.33
C LEU A 397 9.63 -9.59 -16.02
N PHE A 398 8.55 -9.69 -15.24
CA PHE A 398 8.50 -10.50 -14.03
C PHE A 398 8.70 -11.98 -14.36
N LEU A 399 7.94 -12.53 -15.31
CA LEU A 399 8.08 -13.92 -15.76
C LEU A 399 9.48 -14.19 -16.32
N LEU A 400 9.98 -13.30 -17.18
CA LEU A 400 11.35 -13.37 -17.70
C LEU A 400 12.38 -13.35 -16.56
N GLY A 401 12.16 -12.49 -15.57
CA GLY A 401 13.01 -12.35 -14.39
C GLY A 401 13.15 -13.64 -13.58
N LEU A 402 12.12 -14.48 -13.53
CA LEU A 402 12.19 -15.78 -12.84
C LEU A 402 13.27 -16.70 -13.45
N PHE A 403 13.49 -16.63 -14.77
CA PHE A 403 14.48 -17.45 -15.46
C PHE A 403 15.88 -16.81 -15.43
N TYR A 404 15.98 -15.50 -15.67
CA TYR A 404 17.27 -14.82 -15.86
C TYR A 404 17.91 -14.28 -14.58
N VAL A 405 17.11 -13.75 -13.65
CA VAL A 405 17.65 -13.15 -12.41
C VAL A 405 18.19 -14.26 -11.51
N LYS A 406 19.27 -13.97 -10.78
CA LYS A 406 19.85 -14.89 -9.79
C LYS A 406 19.67 -14.34 -8.39
N GLY A 407 19.66 -15.24 -7.41
CA GLY A 407 19.60 -14.91 -5.99
C GLY A 407 18.24 -15.14 -5.34
N PRO A 408 18.17 -14.96 -4.01
CA PRO A 408 17.00 -15.33 -3.21
C PRO A 408 15.80 -14.39 -3.39
N VAL A 409 16.04 -13.12 -3.73
CA VAL A 409 14.99 -12.08 -3.82
C VAL A 409 13.93 -12.45 -4.86
N LYS A 410 14.30 -13.01 -6.01
CA LYS A 410 13.32 -13.40 -7.06
C LYS A 410 12.33 -14.45 -6.56
N TRP A 411 12.80 -15.39 -5.75
CA TRP A 411 11.96 -16.46 -5.20
C TRP A 411 11.04 -15.92 -4.12
N ALA A 412 11.53 -15.01 -3.29
CA ALA A 412 10.68 -14.33 -2.31
C ALA A 412 9.56 -13.55 -2.99
N LEU A 413 9.87 -12.82 -4.08
CA LEU A 413 8.85 -12.09 -4.85
C LEU A 413 7.88 -13.04 -5.55
N PHE A 414 8.35 -14.16 -6.12
CA PHE A 414 7.48 -15.18 -6.71
C PHE A 414 6.46 -15.74 -5.70
N PHE A 415 6.94 -16.18 -4.52
CA PHE A 415 6.05 -16.70 -3.48
C PHE A 415 5.14 -15.60 -2.91
N ALA A 416 5.63 -14.37 -2.79
CA ALA A 416 4.82 -13.24 -2.33
C ALA A 416 3.69 -12.91 -3.32
N THR A 417 3.95 -12.95 -4.62
CA THR A 417 2.91 -12.79 -5.65
C THR A 417 1.89 -13.92 -5.56
N LEU A 418 2.33 -15.18 -5.45
CA LEU A 418 1.42 -16.32 -5.34
C LEU A 418 0.52 -16.22 -4.10
N ILE A 419 1.08 -15.92 -2.94
CA ILE A 419 0.33 -15.74 -1.69
C ILE A 419 -0.59 -14.52 -1.79
N GLY A 420 -0.12 -13.43 -2.40
CA GLY A 420 -0.94 -12.23 -2.63
C GLY A 420 -2.17 -12.51 -3.48
N LEU A 421 -2.05 -13.33 -4.53
CA LEU A 421 -3.19 -13.77 -5.34
C LEU A 421 -4.17 -14.61 -4.53
N ILE A 422 -3.67 -15.60 -3.78
CA ILE A 422 -4.52 -16.44 -2.91
C ILE A 422 -5.25 -15.58 -1.88
N PHE A 423 -4.58 -14.60 -1.27
CA PHE A 423 -5.21 -13.68 -0.32
C PHE A 423 -6.25 -12.78 -0.98
N SER A 424 -5.99 -12.32 -2.21
CA SER A 424 -6.92 -11.47 -2.95
C SER A 424 -8.21 -12.19 -3.31
N TRP A 425 -8.15 -13.51 -3.58
CA TRP A 425 -9.33 -14.29 -3.96
C TRP A 425 -10.33 -14.49 -2.82
N GLY A 426 -9.91 -14.40 -1.56
CA GLY A 426 -10.81 -14.34 -0.39
C GLY A 426 -11.94 -15.38 -0.41
N LYS A 427 -13.19 -14.95 -0.63
CA LYS A 427 -14.38 -15.81 -0.70
C LYS A 427 -14.30 -16.90 -1.79
N ASN A 428 -13.50 -16.67 -2.84
CA ASN A 428 -13.26 -17.62 -3.93
C ASN A 428 -12.26 -18.73 -3.54
N THR A 429 -11.59 -18.64 -2.39
CA THR A 429 -10.79 -19.71 -1.78
C THR A 429 -11.15 -19.90 -0.30
N PRO A 430 -12.38 -20.35 -0.01
CA PRO A 430 -12.93 -20.32 1.35
C PRO A 430 -12.15 -21.18 2.35
N GLU A 431 -11.56 -22.30 1.91
CA GLU A 431 -10.76 -23.17 2.79
C GLU A 431 -9.54 -22.44 3.36
N VAL A 432 -8.80 -21.74 2.50
CA VAL A 432 -7.61 -20.97 2.91
C VAL A 432 -8.04 -19.75 3.72
N THR A 433 -9.05 -19.02 3.26
CA THR A 433 -9.51 -17.80 3.90
C THR A 433 -10.06 -18.07 5.30
N ASN A 434 -10.87 -19.11 5.48
CA ASN A 434 -11.39 -19.51 6.79
C ASN A 434 -10.26 -19.98 7.72
N PHE A 435 -9.29 -20.75 7.21
CA PHE A 435 -8.12 -21.13 8.01
C PHE A 435 -7.37 -19.91 8.54
N LEU A 436 -7.16 -18.89 7.70
CA LEU A 436 -6.51 -17.64 8.11
C LEU A 436 -7.36 -16.88 9.13
N ILE A 437 -8.67 -16.74 8.91
CA ILE A 437 -9.59 -16.08 9.86
C ILE A 437 -9.53 -16.76 11.23
N ASP A 438 -9.50 -18.09 11.27
CA ASP A 438 -9.61 -18.84 12.52
C ASP A 438 -8.28 -18.95 13.29
N HIS A 439 -7.13 -18.92 12.60
CA HIS A 439 -5.82 -19.23 13.22
C HIS A 439 -4.78 -18.11 13.15
N LEU A 440 -4.90 -17.19 12.20
CA LEU A 440 -3.89 -16.18 11.97
C LEU A 440 -4.19 -14.93 12.82
N PRO A 441 -3.33 -14.56 13.78
CA PRO A 441 -3.62 -13.46 14.69
C PRO A 441 -3.72 -12.14 13.94
N LEU A 442 -4.68 -11.30 14.33
CA LEU A 442 -4.96 -9.98 13.75
C LEU A 442 -5.43 -10.01 12.27
N TYR A 443 -5.85 -11.18 11.77
CA TYR A 443 -6.40 -11.28 10.42
C TYR A 443 -7.85 -10.81 10.33
N SER A 444 -8.66 -11.10 11.36
CA SER A 444 -10.09 -10.79 11.44
C SER A 444 -10.44 -9.43 12.02
#